data_AF-A0A3C0ZK27-F1
#
_entry.id   AF-A0A3C0ZK27-F1
#
_cell.length_a   1.000
_cell.length_b   1.000
_cell.length_c   1.000
_cell.angle_alpha   90.00
_cell.angle_beta   90.00
_cell.angle_gamma   90.00
#
_symmetry.space_group_name_H-M   'P 1'
#
loop_
_entity.id
_entity.type
_entity.pdbx_description
1 polymer ?
#
loop_
_entity_poly.entity_id
_entity_poly.type
_entity_poly.pdbx_seq_one_letter_code
_entity_poly.pdbx_strand_id
1 'polypeptide(L)'
;MNHFDSDDLLSRYLDDEVTADERTRASAHLETCEACRWRFHELRQVRGFIKAAGDFELDPMFAYEVVRAVRRDEEGDVVWLGTERFARRLVLALSVFVICVVGLGSLFEPEQSVTVDRYLTSEPSDSLARRVLEPHQEISKDDIVYAALSK
;
A
#
# COMPACT_ATOMS: atom_id res chain seq x y z
N MET A 1 49.66 24.80 7.85
CA MET A 1 48.38 24.26 7.35
C MET A 1 48.29 24.52 5.86
N ASN A 2 47.75 23.57 5.09
CA ASN A 2 47.49 23.76 3.66
C ASN A 2 46.32 24.73 3.49
N HIS A 3 46.41 25.64 2.52
CA HIS A 3 45.36 26.65 2.27
C HIS A 3 44.00 26.02 1.95
N PHE A 4 43.98 24.85 1.31
CA PHE A 4 42.76 24.16 0.89
C PHE A 4 41.82 23.80 2.06
N ASP A 5 42.38 23.28 3.15
CA ASP A 5 41.62 22.90 4.36
C ASP A 5 41.14 24.15 5.14
N SER A 6 41.78 25.29 4.88
CA SER A 6 41.41 26.58 5.47
C SER A 6 40.26 27.25 4.72
N ASP A 7 40.10 27.01 3.41
CA ASP A 7 39.03 27.63 2.61
C ASP A 7 37.64 27.13 3.05
N ASP A 8 37.47 25.84 3.30
CA ASP A 8 36.20 25.27 3.83
C ASP A 8 35.90 25.79 5.25
N LEU A 9 36.90 25.75 6.13
CA LEU A 9 36.78 26.25 7.49
C LEU A 9 36.39 27.74 7.52
N LEU A 10 36.96 28.55 6.63
CA LEU A 10 36.66 29.98 6.52
C LEU A 10 35.28 30.26 5.94
N SER A 11 34.80 29.44 5.00
CA SER A 11 33.42 29.52 4.50
C SER A 11 32.43 29.23 5.62
N ARG A 12 32.59 28.10 6.32
CA ARG A 12 31.76 27.74 7.47
C ARG A 12 31.84 28.80 8.58
N TYR A 13 33.02 29.38 8.80
CA TYR A 13 33.20 30.49 9.74
C TYR A 13 32.42 31.76 9.32
N LEU A 14 32.37 32.06 8.01
CA LEU A 14 31.62 33.20 7.49
C LEU A 14 30.10 33.03 7.69
N ASP A 15 29.61 31.80 7.60
CA ASP A 15 28.19 31.45 7.75
C ASP A 15 27.76 31.14 9.20
N ASP A 16 28.67 31.28 10.16
CA ASP A 16 28.47 30.97 11.58
C ASP A 16 28.17 29.46 11.86
N GLU A 17 28.65 28.56 11.00
CA GLU A 17 28.47 27.10 11.08
C GLU A 17 29.69 26.35 11.68
N VAL A 18 30.45 27.04 12.54
CA VAL A 18 31.65 26.48 13.18
C VAL A 18 31.49 26.33 14.69
N THR A 19 32.16 25.33 15.24
CA THR A 19 32.33 25.15 16.68
C THR A 19 33.28 26.21 17.28
N ALA A 20 33.32 26.33 18.61
CA ALA A 20 34.20 27.30 19.29
C ALA A 20 35.70 27.04 19.03
N ASP A 21 36.10 25.76 18.93
CA ASP A 21 37.47 25.36 18.63
C ASP A 21 37.84 25.71 17.17
N GLU A 22 36.97 25.39 16.22
CA GLU A 22 37.11 25.76 14.81
C GLU A 22 37.18 27.28 14.61
N ARG A 23 36.37 28.05 15.34
CA ARG A 23 36.41 29.52 15.32
C ARG A 23 37.78 30.06 15.75
N THR A 24 38.37 29.47 16.79
CA THR A 24 39.71 29.86 17.28
C THR A 24 40.80 29.51 16.26
N ARG A 25 40.71 28.33 15.62
CA ARG A 25 41.62 27.93 14.55
C ARG A 25 41.50 28.84 13.32
N ALA A 26 40.28 29.21 12.93
CA ALA A 26 40.01 30.13 11.82
C ALA A 26 40.58 31.53 12.11
N SER A 27 40.36 32.08 13.30
CA SER A 27 40.89 33.40 13.66
C SER A 27 42.42 33.42 13.68
N ALA A 28 43.06 32.40 14.28
CA ALA A 28 44.51 32.27 14.30
C ALA A 28 45.10 32.16 12.88
N HIS A 29 44.41 31.46 11.97
CA HIS A 29 44.83 31.37 10.57
C HIS A 29 44.71 32.71 9.85
N LEU A 30 43.61 33.45 10.03
CA LEU A 30 43.43 34.78 9.45
C LEU A 30 44.47 35.79 9.95
N GLU A 31 44.90 35.67 11.21
CA GLU A 31 45.96 36.52 11.80
C GLU A 31 47.34 36.27 11.17
N THR A 32 47.63 35.02 10.79
CA THR A 32 48.96 34.60 10.31
C THR A 32 49.08 34.53 8.78
N CYS A 33 47.96 34.42 8.06
CA CYS A 33 47.93 34.21 6.61
C CYS A 33 47.25 35.38 5.88
N GLU A 34 48.04 36.22 5.21
CA GLU A 34 47.55 37.37 4.44
C GLU A 34 46.69 36.94 3.24
N ALA A 35 47.10 35.88 2.52
CA ALA A 35 46.37 35.39 1.35
C ALA A 35 44.95 34.93 1.71
N CYS A 36 44.79 34.19 2.81
CA CYS A 36 43.47 33.74 3.26
C CYS A 36 42.63 34.89 3.83
N ARG A 37 43.27 35.89 4.46
CA ARG A 37 42.57 37.11 4.90
C ARG A 37 41.98 37.89 3.74
N TRP A 38 42.75 38.04 2.65
CA TRP A 38 42.28 38.71 1.45
C TRP A 38 41.08 37.98 0.83
N ARG A 39 41.16 36.65 0.67
CA ARG A 39 40.05 35.83 0.15
C ARG A 39 38.81 35.91 1.04
N PHE A 40 38.99 35.86 2.36
CA PHE A 40 37.90 36.00 3.31
C PHE A 40 37.19 37.35 3.19
N HIS A 41 37.94 38.43 2.94
CA HIS A 41 37.35 39.73 2.66
C HIS A 41 36.52 39.76 1.37
N GLU A 42 36.98 39.10 0.31
CA GLU A 42 36.19 38.99 -0.93
C GLU A 42 34.88 38.22 -0.70
N LEU A 43 34.94 37.05 -0.05
CA LEU A 43 33.76 36.25 0.27
C LEU A 43 32.76 37.05 1.12
N ARG A 44 33.26 37.82 2.08
CA ARG A 44 32.43 38.69 2.92
C ARG A 44 31.75 39.81 2.12
N GLN A 45 32.42 40.38 1.11
CA GLN A 45 31.81 41.37 0.22
C GLN A 45 30.69 40.75 -0.61
N VAL A 46 30.92 39.57 -1.19
CA VAL A 46 29.89 38.83 -1.95
C VAL A 46 28.65 38.57 -1.08
N ARG A 47 28.85 38.07 0.15
CA ARG A 47 27.75 37.90 1.13
C ARG A 47 27.00 39.21 1.39
N GLY A 48 27.73 40.32 1.49
CA GLY A 48 27.17 41.65 1.65
C GLY A 48 26.29 42.07 0.48
N PHE A 49 26.74 41.86 -0.76
CA PHE A 49 25.96 42.15 -1.96
C PHE A 49 24.68 41.32 -2.05
N ILE A 50 24.75 40.02 -1.74
CA ILE A 50 23.58 39.14 -1.72
C ILE A 50 22.56 39.62 -0.69
N LYS A 51 23.00 39.99 0.52
CA LYS A 51 22.11 40.53 1.56
C LYS A 51 21.51 41.87 1.15
N ALA A 52 22.29 42.75 0.52
CA ALA A 52 21.83 44.05 0.06
C ALA A 52 20.83 43.96 -1.09
N ALA A 53 20.89 42.90 -1.90
CA ALA A 53 19.87 42.60 -2.90
C ALA A 53 18.55 42.10 -2.29
N GLY A 54 18.50 41.90 -0.97
CA GLY A 54 17.54 41.05 -0.28
C GLY A 54 16.31 41.73 0.33
N ASP A 55 15.84 42.86 -0.19
CA ASP A 55 14.47 43.31 0.08
C ASP A 55 13.59 42.92 -1.11
N PHE A 56 13.04 41.71 -1.04
CA PHE A 56 12.03 41.24 -1.98
C PHE A 56 10.66 41.44 -1.34
N GLU A 57 9.85 42.33 -1.93
CA GLU A 57 8.43 42.38 -1.62
C GLU A 57 7.79 41.09 -2.15
N LEU A 58 7.41 40.20 -1.22
CA LEU A 58 6.69 38.98 -1.55
C LEU A 58 5.26 39.33 -1.95
N ASP A 59 4.79 38.71 -3.03
CA ASP A 59 3.40 38.85 -3.44
C ASP A 59 2.46 38.34 -2.33
N PRO A 60 1.39 39.09 -1.97
CA PRO A 60 0.48 38.67 -0.90
C PRO A 60 -0.14 37.28 -1.09
N MET A 61 -0.28 36.79 -2.33
CA MET A 61 -0.80 35.44 -2.57
C MET A 61 0.25 34.35 -2.36
N PHE A 62 1.54 34.66 -2.46
CA PHE A 62 2.61 33.67 -2.21
C PHE A 62 2.52 33.10 -0.80
N ALA A 63 2.29 33.94 0.21
CA ALA A 63 2.11 33.48 1.59
C ALA A 63 0.91 32.53 1.73
N TYR A 64 -0.20 32.84 1.05
CA TYR A 64 -1.37 31.98 1.04
C TYR A 64 -1.10 30.64 0.34
N GLU A 65 -0.40 30.66 -0.80
CA GLU A 65 -0.05 29.46 -1.56
C GLU A 65 0.89 28.53 -0.78
N VAL A 66 1.91 29.09 -0.09
CA VAL A 66 2.82 28.31 0.75
C VAL A 66 2.08 27.65 1.90
N VAL A 67 1.25 28.40 2.63
CA VAL A 67 0.46 27.84 3.74
C VAL A 67 -0.48 26.74 3.26
N ARG A 68 -1.11 26.94 2.10
CA ARG A 68 -1.97 25.93 1.48
C ARG A 68 -1.19 24.69 1.06
N ALA A 69 0.02 24.85 0.51
CA ALA A 69 0.87 23.74 0.09
C ALA A 69 1.30 22.87 1.28
N VAL A 70 1.72 23.49 2.39
CA VAL A 70 2.11 22.77 3.62
C VAL A 70 0.93 21.98 4.20
N ARG A 71 -0.26 22.62 4.32
CA ARG A 71 -1.46 21.93 4.83
C ARG A 71 -1.90 20.76 3.97
N ARG A 72 -1.76 20.87 2.65
CA ARG A 72 -2.12 19.78 1.72
C ARG A 72 -1.22 18.56 1.89
N ASP A 73 0.03 18.77 2.26
CA ASP A 73 0.98 17.69 2.57
C ASP A 73 0.58 16.98 3.89
N GLU A 74 0.16 17.74 4.89
CA GLU A 74 -0.40 17.19 6.15
C GLU A 74 -1.72 16.45 5.95
N GLU A 75 -2.59 16.91 5.05
CA GLU A 75 -3.88 16.26 4.73
C GLU A 75 -3.71 15.05 3.79
N GLY A 76 -2.61 14.98 3.04
CA GLY A 76 -2.27 13.88 2.13
C GLY A 76 -1.68 12.67 2.83
N ASP A 77 -1.09 12.87 4.00
CA ASP A 77 -0.68 11.79 4.89
C ASP A 77 -1.92 11.33 5.68
N VAL A 78 -2.82 10.63 4.99
CA VAL A 78 -3.80 9.76 5.65
C VAL A 78 -3.03 8.66 6.37
N VAL A 79 -2.44 9.00 7.51
CA VAL A 79 -1.85 8.06 8.44
C VAL A 79 -2.93 7.03 8.68
N TRP A 80 -2.77 5.85 8.09
CA TRP A 80 -3.73 4.76 8.21
C TRP A 80 -3.60 4.23 9.63
N LEU A 81 -4.24 4.94 10.57
CA LEU A 81 -4.11 4.81 12.01
C LEU A 81 -4.55 3.40 12.44
N GLY A 82 -3.62 2.45 12.42
CA GLY A 82 -3.68 1.18 13.17
C GLY A 82 -4.73 0.17 12.75
N THR A 83 -5.55 0.44 11.73
CA THR A 83 -6.59 -0.47 11.24
C THR A 83 -6.01 -1.75 10.65
N GLU A 84 -4.79 -1.72 10.09
CA GLU A 84 -4.12 -2.93 9.58
C GLU A 84 -3.88 -3.97 10.67
N ARG A 85 -3.43 -3.52 11.84
CA ARG A 85 -3.14 -4.41 12.96
C ARG A 85 -4.42 -4.99 13.54
N PHE A 86 -5.49 -4.21 13.57
CA PHE A 86 -6.79 -4.66 14.05
C PHE A 86 -7.49 -5.59 13.06
N ALA A 87 -7.47 -5.25 11.77
CA ALA A 87 -8.01 -6.07 10.68
C ALA A 87 -7.27 -7.40 10.58
N ARG A 88 -5.93 -7.40 10.65
CA ARG A 88 -5.14 -8.64 10.65
C ARG A 88 -5.45 -9.53 11.85
N ARG A 89 -5.59 -8.96 13.05
CA ARG A 89 -5.99 -9.72 14.25
C ARG A 89 -7.41 -10.27 14.13
N LEU A 90 -8.35 -9.52 13.57
CA LEU A 90 -9.71 -9.98 13.33
C LEU A 90 -9.76 -11.12 12.32
N VAL A 91 -9.04 -11.01 11.20
CA VAL A 91 -8.99 -12.07 10.17
C VAL A 91 -8.38 -13.35 10.76
N LEU A 92 -7.28 -13.24 11.52
CA LEU A 92 -6.69 -14.39 12.20
C LEU A 92 -7.67 -14.99 13.23
N ALA A 93 -8.32 -14.16 14.05
CA ALA A 93 -9.29 -14.64 15.03
C ALA A 93 -10.48 -15.37 14.38
N LEU A 94 -11.02 -14.82 13.28
CA LEU A 94 -12.10 -15.45 12.52
C LEU A 94 -11.67 -16.77 11.89
N SER A 95 -10.46 -16.85 11.32
CA SER A 95 -9.95 -18.10 10.77
C SER A 95 -9.81 -19.20 11.84
N VAL A 96 -9.30 -18.85 13.03
CA VAL A 96 -9.17 -19.78 14.15
C VAL A 96 -10.55 -20.19 14.66
N PHE A 97 -11.50 -19.24 14.74
CA PHE A 97 -12.86 -19.53 15.16
C PHE A 97 -13.55 -20.55 14.23
N VAL A 98 -13.44 -20.38 12.91
CA VAL A 98 -14.00 -21.32 11.93
C VAL A 98 -13.37 -22.71 12.10
N ILE A 99 -12.04 -22.79 12.25
CA ILE A 99 -11.33 -24.05 12.48
C ILE A 99 -11.79 -24.71 13.79
N CYS A 100 -11.95 -23.94 14.87
CA CYS A 100 -12.46 -24.43 16.14
C CYS A 100 -13.89 -24.95 16.03
N VAL A 101 -14.78 -24.25 15.32
CA VAL A 101 -16.18 -24.68 15.13
C VAL A 101 -16.24 -25.99 14.34
N VAL A 102 -15.48 -26.11 13.25
CA VAL A 102 -15.42 -27.34 12.45
C VAL A 102 -14.78 -28.50 13.23
N GLY A 103 -13.69 -28.21 13.94
CA GLY A 103 -12.98 -29.21 14.76
C GLY A 103 -13.82 -29.68 15.95
N LEU A 104 -14.52 -28.78 16.64
CA LEU A 104 -15.46 -29.13 17.71
C LEU A 104 -16.65 -29.90 17.15
N GLY A 105 -17.26 -29.45 16.05
CA GLY A 105 -18.34 -30.21 15.38
C GLY A 105 -17.93 -31.66 15.12
N SER A 106 -16.73 -31.87 14.57
CA SER A 106 -16.18 -33.22 14.31
C SER A 106 -15.95 -34.06 15.58
N LEU A 107 -15.69 -33.44 16.74
CA LEU A 107 -15.53 -34.14 18.02
C LEU A 107 -16.87 -34.44 18.71
N PHE A 108 -17.92 -33.70 18.34
CA PHE A 108 -19.27 -33.86 18.88
C PHE A 108 -20.20 -34.61 17.93
N GLU A 109 -19.74 -35.03 16.74
CA GLU A 109 -20.53 -35.82 15.81
C GLU A 109 -20.63 -37.28 16.31
N PRO A 110 -21.81 -37.77 16.73
CA PRO A 110 -22.01 -39.19 16.98
C PRO A 110 -21.82 -39.95 15.68
N GLU A 111 -21.22 -41.15 15.71
CA GLU A 111 -21.03 -42.04 14.55
C GLU A 111 -22.33 -42.20 13.72
N GLN A 112 -22.57 -41.31 12.77
CA GLN A 112 -23.60 -41.50 11.77
C GLN A 112 -22.94 -42.22 10.61
N SER A 113 -22.95 -43.56 10.72
CA SER A 113 -22.70 -44.43 9.58
C SER A 113 -23.54 -43.94 8.40
N VAL A 114 -22.85 -43.58 7.31
CA VAL A 114 -23.47 -43.16 6.06
C VAL A 114 -24.19 -44.37 5.48
N THR A 115 -25.45 -44.58 5.89
CA THR A 115 -26.31 -45.62 5.34
C THR A 115 -26.94 -45.08 4.06
N VAL A 116 -26.66 -45.80 2.96
CA VAL A 116 -27.07 -45.52 1.57
C VAL A 116 -28.60 -45.61 1.36
N ASP A 117 -29.38 -45.77 2.42
CA ASP A 117 -30.84 -46.01 2.37
C ASP A 117 -31.66 -44.80 1.90
N ARG A 118 -31.13 -43.58 2.06
CA ARG A 118 -31.88 -42.35 1.75
C ARG A 118 -32.14 -42.15 0.26
N TYR A 119 -31.35 -42.77 -0.61
CA TYR A 119 -31.54 -42.68 -2.06
C TYR A 119 -32.40 -43.82 -2.63
N LEU A 120 -32.60 -44.91 -1.89
CA LEU A 120 -33.33 -46.08 -2.39
C LEU A 120 -34.83 -46.06 -2.03
N THR A 121 -35.24 -45.24 -1.06
CA THR A 121 -36.62 -45.24 -0.53
C THR A 121 -37.41 -43.95 -0.73
N SER A 122 -36.85 -42.93 -1.38
CA SER A 122 -37.66 -41.77 -1.77
C SER A 122 -38.52 -42.13 -2.98
N GLU A 123 -39.80 -42.42 -2.75
CA GLU A 123 -40.82 -42.46 -3.81
C GLU A 123 -40.72 -41.18 -4.65
N PRO A 124 -40.52 -41.26 -5.97
CA PRO A 124 -40.40 -40.08 -6.80
C PRO A 124 -41.78 -39.45 -6.99
N SER A 125 -42.05 -38.37 -6.26
CA SER A 125 -43.27 -37.56 -6.36
C SER A 125 -43.26 -36.64 -7.59
N ASP A 126 -42.84 -37.14 -8.75
CA ASP A 126 -42.82 -36.36 -9.99
C ASP A 126 -43.74 -37.00 -11.04
N SER A 127 -44.96 -36.46 -11.10
CA SER A 127 -46.02 -36.78 -12.06
C SER A 127 -45.67 -36.51 -13.53
N LEU A 128 -44.47 -36.00 -13.83
CA LEU A 128 -43.97 -35.75 -15.19
C LEU A 128 -43.15 -36.91 -15.76
N ALA A 129 -42.55 -37.77 -14.93
CA ALA A 129 -41.74 -38.89 -15.41
C ALA A 129 -42.59 -40.03 -16.01
N ARG A 130 -43.87 -40.13 -15.63
CA ARG A 130 -44.76 -41.22 -16.06
C ARG A 130 -45.24 -41.11 -17.52
N ARG A 131 -45.06 -39.96 -18.17
CA ARG A 131 -45.51 -39.75 -19.57
C ARG A 131 -44.47 -40.10 -20.63
N VAL A 132 -43.22 -40.32 -20.25
CA VAL A 132 -42.11 -40.58 -21.18
C VAL A 132 -41.77 -42.08 -21.27
N LEU A 133 -42.28 -42.90 -20.34
CA LEU A 133 -42.05 -44.34 -20.31
C LEU A 133 -43.34 -45.12 -20.65
N GLU A 134 -44.04 -44.69 -21.69
CA GLU A 134 -45.03 -45.54 -22.35
C GLU A 134 -44.26 -46.53 -23.25
N PRO A 135 -44.38 -47.85 -23.03
CA PRO A 135 -43.53 -48.83 -23.68
C PRO A 135 -43.83 -48.87 -25.19
N HIS A 136 -42.78 -48.71 -25.98
CA HIS A 136 -42.80 -48.90 -27.43
C HIS A 136 -43.39 -50.29 -27.74
N GLN A 137 -44.62 -50.30 -28.26
CA GLN A 137 -45.28 -51.49 -28.78
C GLN A 137 -44.45 -52.03 -29.95
N GLU A 138 -44.00 -53.28 -29.84
CA GLU A 138 -43.23 -53.96 -30.89
C GLU A 138 -44.10 -54.06 -32.15
N ILE A 139 -43.77 -53.27 -33.17
CA ILE A 139 -44.41 -53.35 -34.48
C ILE A 139 -43.96 -54.67 -35.12
N SER A 140 -44.87 -55.64 -35.17
CA SER A 140 -44.64 -56.92 -35.86
C SER A 140 -44.54 -56.69 -37.37
N LYS A 141 -43.70 -57.48 -38.04
CA LYS A 141 -43.39 -57.35 -39.48
C LYS A 141 -44.62 -57.43 -40.39
N ASP A 142 -45.71 -58.02 -39.90
CA ASP A 142 -46.96 -58.16 -40.65
C ASP A 142 -47.73 -56.84 -40.80
N ASP A 143 -47.59 -55.88 -39.87
CA ASP A 143 -48.24 -54.56 -39.96
C ASP A 143 -47.62 -53.68 -41.06
N ILE A 144 -46.31 -53.84 -41.30
CA ILE A 144 -45.59 -53.09 -42.33
C ILE A 144 -46.03 -53.55 -43.73
N VAL A 145 -46.33 -54.84 -43.90
CA VAL A 145 -46.78 -55.42 -45.16
C VAL A 145 -48.21 -54.98 -45.50
N TYR A 146 -49.09 -54.87 -44.51
CA TYR A 146 -50.47 -54.40 -44.71
C TYR A 146 -50.53 -52.91 -45.08
N ALA A 147 -49.62 -52.09 -44.53
CA ALA A 147 -49.51 -50.67 -44.87
C ALA A 147 -48.93 -50.43 -46.28
N ALA A 148 -48.10 -51.34 -46.79
CA ALA A 148 -47.49 -51.22 -48.12
C ALA A 148 -48.43 -51.66 -49.26
N LEU A 149 -49.40 -52.55 -48.99
CA LEU A 149 -50.35 -53.08 -49.99
C LEU A 149 -51.67 -52.31 -50.08
N SER A 150 -51.93 -51.36 -49.18
CA SER A 150 -53.17 -50.56 -49.14
C SER A 150 -53.04 -49.16 -49.74
N LYS A 151 -52.07 -48.93 -50.64
CA LYS A 151 -51.90 -47.67 -51.36
C LYS A 151 -52.05 -47.84 -52.87
#